data_AF-A0A957NIA5-F1
#
_entry.id   AF-A0A957NIA5-F1
#
_cell.length_a   1.000
_cell.length_b   1.000
_cell.length_c   1.000
_cell.angle_alpha   90.00
_cell.angle_beta   90.00
_cell.angle_gamma   90.00
#
_symmetry.space_group_name_H-M   'P 1'
#
loop_
_entity.id
_entity.type
_entity.pdbx_description
1 polymer ?
#
loop_
_entity_poly.entity_id
_entity_poly.type
_entity_poly.pdbx_seq_one_letter_code
_entity_poly.pdbx_strand_id
1 'polypeptide(L)'
;MNILGRISVFPTLPARISRLEELAYNLWWSWTPEAQALWSQIDPALWEAIYHNPVKFLRDVDQQKVESAAKDDAYLQGYDAVMTAFDQYMAAENSWFDRTCPAELKEAMCIAYFSAEFGLHESLPIYSGGLGILSGDHCKAASDLNLPFVGVGFLYPQGYFQQQLDSSGTQQAVYNKLDLHEVPA
;
A
#
# COMPACT_ATOMS: atom_id res chain seq x y z
N MET A 1 -33.38 -1.77 0.65
CA MET A 1 -32.74 -2.76 -0.26
C MET A 1 -31.74 -3.52 0.59
N ASN A 2 -32.03 -4.77 0.96
CA ASN A 2 -31.13 -5.56 1.80
C ASN A 2 -30.04 -6.16 0.91
N ILE A 3 -28.80 -5.69 1.08
CA ILE A 3 -27.63 -6.28 0.44
C ILE A 3 -27.31 -7.57 1.20
N LEU A 4 -27.42 -8.73 0.52
CA LEU A 4 -27.25 -10.07 1.11
C LEU A 4 -25.78 -10.54 1.13
N GLY A 5 -24.87 -9.77 0.55
CA GLY A 5 -23.44 -10.05 0.47
C GLY A 5 -22.79 -9.20 -0.64
N ARG A 6 -21.48 -8.94 -0.51
CA ARG A 6 -20.68 -8.22 -1.51
C ARG A 6 -19.69 -9.22 -2.10
N ILE A 7 -19.74 -9.41 -3.42
CA ILE A 7 -18.75 -10.23 -4.15
C ILE A 7 -17.76 -9.26 -4.76
N SER A 8 -16.48 -9.34 -4.35
CA SER A 8 -15.39 -8.63 -5.02
C SER A 8 -14.94 -9.44 -6.22
N VAL A 9 -15.08 -8.88 -7.42
CA VAL A 9 -14.55 -9.46 -8.65
C VAL A 9 -13.35 -8.63 -9.04
N PHE A 10 -12.17 -9.23 -9.07
CA PHE A 10 -11.00 -8.61 -9.67
C PHE A 10 -11.02 -8.86 -11.18
N PRO A 11 -10.63 -7.89 -12.02
CA PRO A 11 -10.35 -8.15 -13.42
C PRO A 11 -9.26 -9.20 -13.53
N THR A 12 -9.33 -9.96 -14.62
CA THR A 12 -8.33 -10.99 -14.87
C THR A 12 -7.05 -10.30 -15.34
N LEU A 13 -6.07 -10.22 -14.44
CA LEU A 13 -4.76 -9.67 -14.78
C LEU A 13 -4.10 -10.55 -15.87
N PRO A 14 -3.57 -9.94 -16.95
CA PRO A 14 -2.75 -10.65 -17.90
C PRO A 14 -1.56 -11.31 -17.18
N ALA A 15 -1.25 -12.55 -17.54
CA ALA A 15 -0.19 -13.34 -16.90
C ALA A 15 1.18 -12.62 -16.86
N ARG A 16 1.43 -11.71 -17.82
CA ARG A 16 2.67 -10.92 -17.90
C ARG A 16 2.87 -9.95 -16.73
N ILE A 17 1.78 -9.47 -16.14
CA ILE A 17 1.77 -8.45 -15.08
C ILE A 17 0.94 -8.91 -13.87
N SER A 18 0.73 -10.22 -13.72
CA SER A 18 -0.13 -10.79 -12.67
C SER A 18 0.36 -10.49 -11.25
N ARG A 19 1.66 -10.23 -11.06
CA ARG A 19 2.21 -9.86 -9.74
C ARG A 19 1.86 -8.44 -9.28
N LEU A 20 1.12 -7.67 -10.08
CA LEU A 20 0.49 -6.44 -9.57
C LEU A 20 -0.44 -6.74 -8.39
N GLU A 21 -1.07 -7.93 -8.35
CA GLU A 21 -1.87 -8.37 -7.19
C GLU A 21 -1.00 -8.48 -5.93
N GLU A 22 0.16 -9.13 -6.03
CA GLU A 22 1.13 -9.23 -4.92
C GLU A 22 1.57 -7.85 -4.44
N LEU A 23 1.93 -6.97 -5.39
CA LEU A 23 2.37 -5.61 -5.08
C LEU A 23 1.25 -4.81 -4.41
N ALA A 24 -0.01 -4.96 -4.81
CA ALA A 24 -1.14 -4.22 -4.25
C ALA A 24 -1.31 -4.44 -2.73
N TYR A 25 -1.00 -5.65 -2.24
CA TYR A 25 -1.16 -6.04 -0.84
C TYR A 25 0.10 -5.90 0.01
N ASN A 26 1.24 -5.51 -0.57
CA ASN A 26 2.47 -5.27 0.17
C ASN A 26 2.80 -3.77 0.20
N LEU A 27 2.68 -3.12 1.36
CA LEU A 27 2.80 -1.66 1.48
C LEU A 27 4.17 -1.07 1.07
N TRP A 28 5.19 -1.87 0.76
CA TRP A 28 6.48 -1.40 0.23
C TRP A 28 6.35 -0.42 -0.94
N TRP A 29 5.37 -0.59 -1.82
CA TRP A 29 5.13 0.35 -2.92
C TRP A 29 4.84 1.78 -2.42
N SER A 30 4.28 1.93 -1.22
CA SER A 30 3.80 3.23 -0.71
C SER A 30 4.91 4.22 -0.36
N TRP A 31 6.17 3.77 -0.27
CA TRP A 31 7.35 4.64 -0.16
C TRP A 31 8.35 4.44 -1.30
N THR A 32 7.92 3.79 -2.38
CA THR A 32 8.73 3.55 -3.59
C THR A 32 8.07 4.24 -4.79
N PRO A 33 8.56 5.43 -5.21
CA PRO A 33 7.93 6.23 -6.27
C PRO A 33 7.74 5.49 -7.59
N GLU A 34 8.70 4.65 -7.98
CA GLU A 34 8.66 3.87 -9.22
C GLU A 34 7.52 2.84 -9.18
N ALA A 35 7.26 2.24 -8.02
CA ALA A 35 6.16 1.31 -7.82
C ALA A 35 4.79 2.03 -7.88
N GLN A 36 4.70 3.26 -7.35
CA GLN A 36 3.49 4.09 -7.48
C GLN A 36 3.21 4.46 -8.95
N ALA A 37 4.27 4.75 -9.70
CA ALA A 37 4.16 5.14 -11.10
C ALA A 37 3.54 4.04 -11.99
N LEU A 38 3.68 2.76 -11.64
CA LEU A 38 3.05 1.66 -12.38
C LEU A 38 1.52 1.80 -12.45
N TRP A 39 0.89 2.24 -11.37
CA TRP A 39 -0.57 2.41 -11.31
C TRP A 39 -1.02 3.62 -12.12
N SER A 40 -0.32 4.74 -11.95
CA SER A 40 -0.57 5.99 -12.66
C SER A 40 -0.40 5.83 -14.19
N GLN A 41 0.54 5.01 -14.64
CA GLN A 41 0.76 4.76 -16.08
C GLN A 41 -0.37 3.96 -16.73
N ILE A 42 -1.03 3.06 -16.00
CA ILE A 42 -2.18 2.31 -16.54
C ILE A 42 -3.41 3.22 -16.66
N ASP A 43 -3.75 3.92 -15.57
CA ASP A 43 -4.91 4.80 -15.53
C ASP A 43 -4.72 5.94 -14.52
N PRO A 44 -4.18 7.10 -14.94
CA PRO A 44 -3.86 8.18 -14.02
C PRO A 44 -5.11 8.79 -13.39
N ALA A 45 -6.22 8.85 -14.15
CA ALA A 45 -7.48 9.41 -13.66
C ALA A 45 -8.10 8.52 -12.59
N LEU A 46 -8.08 7.19 -12.78
CA LEU A 46 -8.55 6.26 -11.77
C LEU A 46 -7.65 6.32 -10.53
N TRP A 47 -6.32 6.28 -10.71
CA TRP A 47 -5.34 6.28 -9.62
C TRP A 47 -5.56 7.43 -8.63
N GLU A 48 -5.79 8.63 -9.13
CA GLU A 48 -6.13 9.80 -8.31
C GLU A 48 -7.54 9.69 -7.68
N ALA A 49 -8.55 9.25 -8.45
CA ALA A 49 -9.94 9.20 -8.00
C ALA A 49 -10.17 8.24 -6.82
N ILE A 50 -9.36 7.18 -6.72
CA ILE A 50 -9.43 6.17 -5.65
C ILE A 50 -8.41 6.38 -4.54
N TYR A 51 -7.80 7.58 -4.45
CA TYR A 51 -6.82 7.94 -3.42
C TYR A 51 -5.66 6.95 -3.36
N HIS A 52 -5.07 6.68 -4.52
CA HIS A 52 -3.84 5.90 -4.62
C HIS A 52 -3.94 4.51 -3.97
N ASN A 53 -5.09 3.85 -4.08
CA ASN A 53 -5.33 2.53 -3.48
C ASN A 53 -5.20 1.41 -4.54
N PRO A 54 -4.12 0.62 -4.57
CA PRO A 54 -3.90 -0.37 -5.62
C PRO A 54 -4.90 -1.53 -5.57
N VAL A 55 -5.47 -1.86 -4.40
CA VAL A 55 -6.51 -2.89 -4.27
C VAL A 55 -7.81 -2.44 -4.96
N LYS A 56 -8.23 -1.19 -4.72
CA LYS A 56 -9.36 -0.57 -5.45
C LYS A 56 -9.04 -0.40 -6.92
N PHE A 57 -7.80 -0.03 -7.25
CA PHE A 57 -7.37 0.17 -8.62
C PHE A 57 -7.58 -1.11 -9.42
N LEU A 58 -7.06 -2.23 -8.89
CA LEU A 58 -7.22 -3.53 -9.51
C LEU A 58 -8.69 -3.86 -9.69
N ARG A 59 -9.57 -3.59 -8.73
CA ARG A 59 -10.99 -3.88 -8.90
C ARG A 59 -11.70 -3.02 -9.96
N ASP A 60 -11.34 -1.74 -10.04
CA ASP A 60 -12.14 -0.73 -10.75
C ASP A 60 -11.55 -0.37 -12.14
N VAL A 61 -10.32 -0.82 -12.45
CA VAL A 61 -9.65 -0.54 -13.72
C VAL A 61 -10.31 -1.23 -14.91
N ASP A 62 -10.38 -0.53 -16.04
CA ASP A 62 -10.85 -1.10 -17.30
C ASP A 62 -9.90 -2.21 -17.78
N GLN A 63 -10.46 -3.38 -18.07
CA GLN A 63 -9.74 -4.54 -18.59
C GLN A 63 -8.88 -4.19 -19.82
N GLN A 64 -9.36 -3.33 -20.72
CA GLN A 64 -8.62 -2.93 -21.92
C GLN A 64 -7.35 -2.15 -21.57
N LYS A 65 -7.35 -1.35 -20.51
CA LYS A 65 -6.16 -0.57 -20.08
C LYS A 65 -5.08 -1.50 -19.55
N VAL A 66 -5.46 -2.47 -18.72
CA VAL A 66 -4.53 -3.48 -18.19
C VAL A 66 -3.97 -4.36 -19.32
N GLU A 67 -4.82 -4.79 -20.26
CA GLU A 67 -4.37 -5.56 -21.43
C GLU A 67 -3.45 -4.78 -22.36
N SER A 68 -3.66 -3.46 -22.47
CA SER A 68 -2.80 -2.57 -23.26
C SER A 68 -1.45 -2.39 -22.57
N ALA A 69 -1.44 -2.13 -21.27
CA ALA A 69 -0.22 -2.02 -20.47
C ALA A 69 0.61 -3.31 -20.52
N ALA A 70 -0.03 -4.48 -20.47
CA ALA A 70 0.63 -5.77 -20.59
C ALA A 70 1.29 -6.04 -21.96
N LYS A 71 1.03 -5.20 -22.97
CA LYS A 71 1.61 -5.28 -24.32
C LYS A 71 2.53 -4.09 -24.65
N ASP A 72 2.66 -3.12 -23.74
CA ASP A 72 3.48 -1.94 -23.93
C ASP A 72 4.89 -2.18 -23.38
N ASP A 73 5.88 -2.23 -24.27
CA ASP A 73 7.28 -2.48 -23.91
C ASP A 73 7.85 -1.46 -22.90
N ALA A 74 7.42 -0.19 -22.96
CA ALA A 74 7.89 0.83 -22.03
C ALA A 74 7.32 0.60 -20.62
N TYR A 75 6.03 0.25 -20.53
CA TYR A 75 5.40 -0.12 -19.26
C TYR A 75 6.07 -1.37 -18.67
N LEU A 76 6.30 -2.39 -19.50
CA LEU A 76 6.88 -3.66 -19.06
C LEU A 76 8.31 -3.50 -18.54
N GLN A 77 9.11 -2.60 -19.12
CA GLN A 77 10.44 -2.28 -18.59
C GLN A 77 10.36 -1.69 -17.17
N GLY A 78 9.43 -0.76 -16.94
CA GLY A 78 9.20 -0.19 -15.61
C GLY A 78 8.69 -1.24 -14.62
N TYR A 79 7.72 -2.06 -15.04
CA TYR A 79 7.19 -3.16 -14.26
C TYR A 79 8.29 -4.15 -13.85
N ASP A 80 9.11 -4.62 -14.80
CA ASP A 80 10.18 -5.58 -14.51
C ASP A 80 11.23 -5.00 -13.57
N ALA A 81 11.58 -3.72 -13.73
CA ALA A 81 12.51 -3.04 -12.83
C ALA A 81 11.94 -2.96 -11.40
N VAL A 82 10.67 -2.60 -11.23
CA VAL A 82 10.00 -2.55 -9.94
C VAL A 82 9.92 -3.94 -9.30
N MET A 83 9.50 -4.96 -10.05
CA MET A 83 9.40 -6.31 -9.51
C MET A 83 10.78 -6.89 -9.15
N THR A 84 11.81 -6.57 -9.93
CA THR A 84 13.20 -6.92 -9.58
C THR A 84 13.64 -6.26 -8.29
N ALA A 85 13.36 -4.96 -8.12
CA ALA A 85 13.68 -4.23 -6.89
C ALA A 85 12.89 -4.77 -5.68
N PHE A 86 11.62 -5.09 -5.88
CA PHE A 86 10.77 -5.69 -4.86
C PHE A 86 11.30 -7.07 -4.42
N ASP A 87 11.66 -7.94 -5.37
CA ASP A 87 12.24 -9.25 -5.09
C ASP A 87 13.56 -9.14 -4.33
N GLN A 88 14.44 -8.21 -4.74
CA GLN A 88 15.69 -7.94 -4.06
C GLN A 88 15.48 -7.42 -2.64
N TYR A 89 14.47 -6.56 -2.43
CA TYR A 89 14.13 -6.03 -1.11
C TYR A 89 13.57 -7.12 -0.19
N MET A 90 12.64 -7.95 -0.68
CA MET A 90 12.04 -9.05 0.09
C MET A 90 13.03 -10.17 0.40
N ALA A 91 13.99 -10.43 -0.50
CA ALA A 91 15.04 -11.42 -0.33
C ALA A 91 16.34 -10.83 0.27
N ALA A 92 16.29 -9.63 0.84
CA ALA A 92 17.48 -8.93 1.31
C ALA A 92 18.20 -9.72 2.43
N GLU A 93 19.31 -10.36 2.05
CA GLU A 93 20.26 -10.96 2.97
C GLU A 93 21.34 -9.93 3.37
N ASN A 94 21.99 -10.17 4.50
CA ASN A 94 23.09 -9.32 4.98
C ASN A 94 22.66 -7.85 5.16
N SER A 95 21.45 -7.65 5.68
CA SER A 95 20.86 -6.35 6.01
C SER A 95 21.69 -5.57 7.04
N TRP A 96 21.31 -4.31 7.32
CA TRP A 96 21.96 -3.57 8.40
C TRP A 96 21.85 -4.30 9.74
N PHE A 97 20.68 -4.88 10.03
CA PHE A 97 20.46 -5.69 11.23
C PHE A 97 21.37 -6.91 11.28
N ASP A 98 21.50 -7.63 10.16
CA ASP A 98 22.38 -8.80 10.07
C ASP A 98 23.84 -8.45 10.32
N ARG A 99 24.30 -7.29 9.86
CA ARG A 99 25.71 -6.90 10.04
C ARG A 99 26.01 -6.38 11.43
N THR A 100 25.03 -5.79 12.10
CA THR A 100 25.26 -4.96 13.29
C THR A 100 24.82 -5.63 14.59
N CYS A 101 23.81 -6.51 14.54
CA CYS A 101 23.32 -7.20 15.73
C CYS A 101 24.23 -8.39 16.10
N PRO A 102 24.67 -8.52 17.37
CA PRO A 102 25.38 -9.71 17.85
C PRO A 102 24.57 -10.99 17.62
N ALA A 103 25.24 -12.08 17.21
CA ALA A 103 24.58 -13.34 16.83
C ALA A 103 23.69 -13.90 17.95
N GLU A 104 24.09 -13.71 19.21
CA GLU A 104 23.39 -14.18 20.40
C GLU A 104 22.05 -13.47 20.63
N LEU A 105 21.91 -12.24 20.11
CA LEU A 105 20.68 -11.46 20.23
C LEU A 105 19.76 -11.65 19.01
N LYS A 106 20.29 -11.97 17.83
CA LYS A 106 19.50 -12.08 16.59
C LYS A 106 18.34 -13.07 16.70
N GLU A 107 18.61 -14.28 17.21
CA GLU A 107 17.60 -15.34 17.27
C GLU A 107 16.53 -15.09 18.35
N ALA A 108 16.85 -14.29 19.37
CA ALA A 108 15.96 -14.03 20.50
C ALA A 108 15.23 -12.67 20.41
N MET A 109 15.62 -11.80 19.48
CA MET A 109 15.12 -10.43 19.43
C MET A 109 13.86 -10.33 18.55
N CYS A 110 12.79 -9.85 19.14
CA CYS A 110 11.58 -9.41 18.45
C CYS A 110 11.09 -8.12 19.10
N ILE A 111 10.89 -7.08 18.29
CA ILE A 111 10.44 -5.76 18.73
C ILE A 111 8.93 -5.67 18.48
N ALA A 112 8.14 -5.59 19.55
CA ALA A 112 6.73 -5.25 19.45
C ALA A 112 6.53 -3.74 19.62
N TYR A 113 6.09 -3.06 18.56
CA TYR A 113 5.88 -1.61 18.55
C TYR A 113 4.38 -1.30 18.60
N PHE A 114 3.93 -0.86 19.77
CA PHE A 114 2.53 -0.52 20.00
C PHE A 114 2.28 0.95 19.68
N SER A 115 1.33 1.20 18.79
CA SER A 115 0.83 2.55 18.54
C SER A 115 -0.67 2.53 18.33
N ALA A 116 -1.32 3.63 18.71
CA ALA A 116 -2.73 3.81 18.39
C ALA A 116 -2.92 4.08 16.90
N GLU A 117 -1.94 4.68 16.22
CA GLU A 117 -2.07 5.10 14.83
C GLU A 117 -0.86 4.69 13.99
N PHE A 118 -1.08 4.39 12.72
CA PHE A 118 -0.02 4.11 11.75
C PHE A 118 -0.30 4.82 10.42
N GLY A 119 0.47 5.88 10.16
CA GLY A 119 0.45 6.66 8.93
C GLY A 119 1.29 5.99 7.84
N LEU A 120 0.89 4.80 7.41
CA LEU A 120 1.62 4.05 6.38
C LEU A 120 1.34 4.63 5.00
N HIS A 121 0.05 4.73 4.64
CA HIS A 121 -0.41 5.29 3.38
C HIS A 121 -1.91 5.64 3.44
N GLU A 122 -2.37 6.59 2.64
CA GLU A 122 -3.77 7.03 2.59
C GLU A 122 -4.76 5.95 2.14
N SER A 123 -4.27 4.92 1.44
CA SER A 123 -5.05 3.72 1.09
C SER A 123 -5.44 2.89 2.32
N LEU A 124 -4.79 3.09 3.47
CA LEU A 124 -5.10 2.48 4.76
C LEU A 124 -5.18 3.57 5.85
N PRO A 125 -6.31 4.30 5.94
CA PRO A 125 -6.44 5.49 6.78
C PRO A 125 -6.64 5.15 8.26
N ILE A 126 -5.60 4.63 8.92
CA ILE A 126 -5.57 4.29 10.35
C ILE A 126 -4.75 5.29 11.18
N TYR A 127 -4.76 6.56 10.78
CA TYR A 127 -4.09 7.66 11.46
C TYR A 127 -4.84 8.99 11.28
N SER A 128 -4.52 9.96 12.14
CA SER A 128 -5.12 11.31 12.11
C SER A 128 -4.09 12.45 12.09
N GLY A 129 -2.85 12.20 12.49
CA GLY A 129 -1.83 13.26 12.55
C GLY A 129 -0.41 12.78 12.80
N GLY A 130 0.39 13.62 13.44
CA GLY A 130 1.84 13.43 13.56
C GLY A 130 2.28 12.15 14.29
N LEU A 131 1.49 11.67 15.26
CA LEU A 131 1.78 10.41 15.95
C LEU A 131 1.73 9.23 14.97
N GLY A 132 0.67 9.17 14.16
CA GLY A 132 0.54 8.13 13.15
C GLY A 132 1.63 8.22 12.08
N ILE A 133 1.91 9.42 11.56
CA ILE A 133 2.99 9.61 10.58
C ILE A 133 4.32 9.09 11.14
N LEU A 134 4.71 9.51 12.35
CA LEU A 134 5.95 9.04 12.98
C LEU A 134 5.97 7.52 13.15
N SER A 135 4.86 6.93 13.59
CA SER A 135 4.74 5.48 13.76
C SER A 135 4.86 4.73 12.43
N GLY A 136 4.28 5.28 11.36
CA GLY A 136 4.38 4.75 10.00
C GLY A 136 5.79 4.82 9.46
N ASP A 137 6.45 5.97 9.59
CA ASP A 137 7.85 6.17 9.16
C ASP A 137 8.82 5.28 9.95
N HIS A 138 8.57 5.06 11.24
CA HIS A 138 9.31 4.08 12.03
C HIS A 138 9.15 2.66 11.47
N CYS A 139 7.95 2.26 11.07
CA CYS A 139 7.73 0.94 10.47
C CYS A 139 8.46 0.80 9.13
N LYS A 140 8.42 1.84 8.28
CA LYS A 140 9.13 1.85 7.00
C LYS A 140 10.65 1.75 7.20
N ALA A 141 11.20 2.55 8.10
CA ALA A 141 12.63 2.49 8.42
C ALA A 141 13.03 1.16 9.06
N ALA A 142 12.19 0.58 9.92
CA ALA A 142 12.43 -0.75 10.49
C ALA A 142 12.45 -1.84 9.41
N SER A 143 11.56 -1.74 8.41
CA SER A 143 11.54 -2.62 7.23
C SER A 143 12.83 -2.48 6.41
N ASP A 144 13.28 -1.26 6.11
CA ASP A 144 14.51 -1.02 5.33
C ASP A 144 15.77 -1.53 6.03
N LEU A 145 15.77 -1.51 7.36
CA LEU A 145 16.85 -2.06 8.19
C LEU A 145 16.73 -3.58 8.40
N ASN A 146 15.63 -4.19 7.96
CA ASN A 146 15.26 -5.59 8.17
C ASN A 146 15.27 -5.99 9.65
N LEU A 147 14.68 -5.14 10.50
CA LEU A 147 14.55 -5.42 11.93
C LEU A 147 13.48 -6.50 12.17
N PRO A 148 13.65 -7.39 13.17
CA PRO A 148 12.59 -8.30 13.60
C PRO A 148 11.52 -7.51 14.36
N PHE A 149 10.66 -6.80 13.62
CA PHE A 149 9.77 -5.76 14.11
C PHE A 149 8.31 -6.09 13.78
N VAL A 150 7.43 -5.96 14.78
CA VAL A 150 5.99 -6.17 14.65
C VAL A 150 5.26 -4.93 15.15
N GLY A 151 4.58 -4.25 14.24
CA GLY A 151 3.65 -3.17 14.59
C GLY A 151 2.34 -3.74 15.13
N VAL A 152 1.86 -3.22 16.27
CA VAL A 152 0.59 -3.61 16.88
C VAL A 152 -0.27 -2.38 17.10
N GLY A 153 -1.49 -2.40 16.56
CA GLY A 153 -2.43 -1.28 16.63
C GLY A 153 -3.86 -1.69 16.30
N PHE A 154 -4.62 -0.73 15.81
CA PHE A 154 -6.04 -0.91 15.53
C PHE A 154 -6.36 -0.72 14.05
N LEU A 155 -7.28 -1.54 13.56
CA LEU A 155 -7.92 -1.34 12.28
C LEU A 155 -9.24 -0.60 12.50
N TYR A 156 -9.20 0.72 12.38
CA TYR A 156 -10.38 1.56 12.60
C TYR A 156 -11.39 1.40 11.46
N PRO A 157 -12.68 1.10 11.74
CA PRO A 157 -13.70 0.96 10.70
C PRO A 157 -14.04 2.30 10.02
N GLN A 158 -13.60 3.41 10.61
CA GLN A 158 -13.73 4.76 10.07
C GLN A 158 -12.52 5.56 10.56
N GLY A 159 -11.65 5.93 9.63
CA GLY A 159 -10.45 6.72 9.89
C GLY A 159 -10.74 8.22 10.04
N TYR A 160 -9.70 9.03 9.86
CA TYR A 160 -9.84 10.48 9.80
C TYR A 160 -10.65 10.90 8.55
N PHE A 161 -11.32 12.05 8.62
CA PHE A 161 -12.18 12.50 7.53
C PHE A 161 -11.36 13.03 6.34
N GLN A 162 -11.95 12.91 5.14
CA GLN A 162 -11.48 13.64 3.96
C GLN A 162 -12.03 15.06 4.00
N GLN A 163 -11.13 16.04 3.91
CA GLN A 163 -11.50 17.44 3.88
C GLN A 163 -11.99 17.82 2.48
N GLN A 164 -13.19 18.40 2.40
CA GLN A 164 -13.68 19.06 1.20
C GLN A 164 -14.02 20.52 1.52
N LEU A 165 -13.83 21.40 0.55
CA LEU A 165 -14.25 22.80 0.64
C LEU A 165 -15.47 22.98 -0.27
N ASP A 166 -16.56 23.49 0.28
CA ASP A 166 -17.72 23.85 -0.54
C ASP A 166 -17.49 25.16 -1.30
N SER A 167 -18.46 25.56 -2.12
CA SER A 167 -18.38 26.79 -2.92
C SER A 167 -18.27 28.07 -2.10
N SER A 168 -18.54 28.02 -0.78
CA SER A 168 -18.37 29.14 0.15
C SER A 168 -16.99 29.14 0.84
N GLY A 169 -16.16 28.12 0.60
CA GLY A 169 -14.88 27.93 1.30
C GLY A 169 -15.03 27.32 2.70
N THR A 170 -16.22 26.82 3.05
CA THR A 170 -16.44 26.16 4.34
C THR A 170 -15.97 24.71 4.27
N GLN A 171 -15.28 24.26 5.31
CA GLN A 171 -14.84 22.87 5.43
C GLN A 171 -16.04 21.94 5.67
N GLN A 172 -16.10 20.90 4.85
CA GLN A 172 -16.98 19.75 5.02
C GLN A 172 -16.12 18.53 5.35
N ALA A 173 -16.50 17.81 6.41
CA ALA A 173 -15.84 16.57 6.82
C ALA A 173 -16.56 15.36 6.23
N VAL A 174 -15.93 14.68 5.28
CA VAL A 174 -16.48 13.47 4.66
C VAL A 174 -15.87 12.24 5.33
N TYR A 175 -16.72 11.45 5.97
CA TYR A 175 -16.32 10.21 6.63
C TYR A 175 -16.66 9.00 5.76
N ASN A 176 -15.62 8.28 5.33
CA ASN A 176 -15.78 7.04 4.60
C ASN A 176 -15.55 5.86 5.56
N LYS A 177 -16.48 4.91 5.54
CA LYS A 177 -16.26 3.64 6.23
C LYS A 177 -15.22 2.84 5.47
N LEU A 178 -14.30 2.24 6.22
CA LEU A 178 -13.32 1.31 5.69
C LEU A 178 -14.05 0.04 5.25
N ASP A 179 -13.91 -0.32 3.98
CA ASP A 179 -14.26 -1.66 3.51
C ASP A 179 -12.98 -2.48 3.50
N LEU A 180 -12.94 -3.51 4.35
CA LEU A 180 -11.78 -4.40 4.49
C LEU A 180 -11.44 -5.15 3.21
N HIS A 181 -12.42 -5.32 2.31
CA HIS A 181 -12.18 -5.95 1.00
C HIS A 181 -11.56 -5.01 -0.03
N GLU A 182 -11.38 -3.73 0.32
CA GLU A 182 -10.88 -2.69 -0.60
C GLU A 182 -9.56 -2.07 -0.12
N VAL A 183 -8.86 -2.68 0.82
CA VAL A 183 -7.64 -2.13 1.42
C VAL A 183 -6.56 -3.20 1.51
N PRO A 184 -5.28 -2.79 1.57
CA PRO A 184 -4.16 -3.71 1.75
C PRO A 184 -4.06 -4.13 3.24
N ALA A 185 -5.04 -4.91 3.71
CA ALA A 185 -5.14 -5.42 5.09
C ALA A 185 -5.61 -6.89 5.13
#